data_AF-W7VX01-F1
#
_entry.id   AF-W7VX01-F1
#
_cell.length_a   1.000
_cell.length_b   1.000
_cell.length_c   1.000
_cell.angle_alpha   90.00
_cell.angle_beta   90.00
_cell.angle_gamma   90.00
#
_symmetry.space_group_name_H-M   'P 1'
#
loop_
_entity.id
_entity.type
_entity.pdbx_description
1 polymer ?
#
loop_
_entity_poly.entity_id
_entity_poly.type
_entity_poly.pdbx_seq_one_letter_code
_entity_poly.pdbx_strand_id
1 'polypeptide(L)'
;MTEPIDKPKIGDYRRHLLVCTGPRCTQDGQSQMLFDSLGDKFKAAGLHEGDLRVKRSRVSCFAACRGGPILCVQPDGVWYYNATPANMDRIVEHHLVGGRVVEDLVFHRGPDGSGCGGAGDDC
;
A
#
# COMPACT_ATOMS: atom_id res chain seq x y z
N MET A 1 17.63 23.22 -28.83
CA MET A 1 17.62 24.03 -27.59
C MET A 1 16.72 23.30 -26.62
N THR A 2 17.27 22.65 -25.60
CA THR A 2 16.46 21.91 -24.61
C THR A 2 16.06 22.88 -23.53
N GLU A 3 14.76 23.09 -23.36
CA GLU A 3 14.23 23.92 -22.27
C GLU A 3 14.61 23.33 -20.91
N PRO A 4 14.86 24.16 -19.89
CA PRO A 4 15.17 23.67 -18.55
C PRO A 4 13.96 22.91 -17.99
N ILE A 5 14.20 21.68 -17.51
CA ILE A 5 13.17 20.83 -16.90
C ILE A 5 13.05 21.18 -15.42
N ASP A 6 11.88 21.63 -14.98
CA ASP A 6 11.58 21.86 -13.57
C ASP A 6 11.46 20.55 -12.78
N LYS A 7 12.14 20.48 -11.63
CA LYS A 7 12.09 19.32 -10.74
C LYS A 7 10.77 19.29 -9.96
N PRO A 8 9.94 18.22 -10.06
CA PRO A 8 8.72 18.11 -9.28
C PRO A 8 9.03 17.92 -7.79
N LYS A 9 8.12 18.41 -6.94
CA LYS A 9 8.17 18.24 -5.48
C LYS A 9 7.04 17.33 -5.02
N ILE A 10 7.33 16.50 -4.03
CA ILE A 10 6.34 15.68 -3.33
C ILE A 10 6.34 16.15 -1.88
N GLY A 11 5.18 16.54 -1.35
CA GLY A 11 5.06 16.90 0.07
C GLY A 11 5.22 15.67 0.97
N ASP A 12 5.57 15.89 2.23
CA ASP A 12 5.86 14.84 3.21
C ASP A 12 4.67 13.91 3.45
N TYR A 13 4.96 12.64 3.67
CA TYR A 13 3.96 11.62 4.01
C TYR A 13 4.62 10.56 4.88
N ARG A 14 3.85 9.99 5.80
CA ARG A 14 4.32 8.93 6.69
C ARG A 14 4.41 7.59 5.98
N ARG A 15 3.43 7.29 5.14
CA ARG A 15 3.34 6.03 4.41
C ARG A 15 2.92 6.22 2.96
N HIS A 16 3.34 5.31 2.10
CA HIS A 16 2.87 5.19 0.72
C HIS A 16 2.18 3.84 0.55
N LEU A 17 0.87 3.88 0.35
CA LEU A 17 0.06 2.72 -0.01
C LEU A 17 0.07 2.53 -1.53
N LEU A 18 0.64 1.41 -1.97
CA LEU A 18 0.62 0.98 -3.36
C LEU A 18 -0.48 -0.07 -3.53
N VAL A 19 -1.39 0.16 -4.47
CA VAL A 19 -2.56 -0.69 -4.70
C VAL A 19 -2.50 -1.28 -6.10
N CYS A 20 -2.54 -2.60 -6.20
CA CYS A 20 -2.61 -3.27 -7.49
C CYS A 20 -4.01 -3.11 -8.11
N THR A 21 -4.11 -2.34 -9.19
CA THR A 21 -5.35 -2.13 -9.96
C THR A 21 -5.35 -2.86 -11.30
N GLY A 22 -4.41 -3.79 -11.51
CA GLY A 22 -4.34 -4.57 -12.73
C GLY A 22 -5.51 -5.54 -12.91
N PRO A 23 -5.91 -5.82 -14.17
CA PRO A 23 -7.06 -6.67 -14.48
C PRO A 23 -6.85 -8.15 -14.06
N ARG A 24 -5.61 -8.57 -13.81
CA ARG A 24 -5.30 -9.91 -13.27
C ARG A 24 -5.42 -10.00 -11.75
N CYS A 25 -5.44 -8.87 -11.05
CA CYS A 25 -5.46 -8.86 -9.58
C CYS A 25 -6.86 -9.14 -9.03
N THR A 26 -7.89 -8.61 -9.70
CA THR A 26 -9.30 -8.87 -9.42
C THR A 26 -10.10 -8.80 -10.71
N GLN A 27 -11.23 -9.50 -10.74
CA GLN A 27 -12.21 -9.40 -11.82
C GLN A 27 -13.02 -8.08 -11.72
N ASP A 28 -13.71 -7.72 -12.80
CA ASP A 28 -14.74 -6.66 -12.85
C ASP A 28 -14.34 -5.31 -12.25
N GLY A 29 -13.05 -4.97 -12.28
CA GLY A 29 -12.54 -3.68 -11.79
C GLY A 29 -12.59 -3.48 -10.28
N GLN A 30 -12.79 -4.53 -9.48
CA GLN A 30 -12.93 -4.41 -8.01
C GLN A 30 -11.75 -3.71 -7.33
N SER A 31 -10.50 -4.00 -7.74
CA SER A 31 -9.32 -3.28 -7.25
C SER A 31 -9.35 -1.78 -7.57
N GLN A 32 -9.87 -1.40 -8.74
CA GLN A 32 -9.97 0.00 -9.14
C GLN A 32 -11.03 0.72 -8.30
N MET A 33 -12.20 0.09 -8.10
CA MET A 33 -13.25 0.61 -7.22
C MET A 33 -12.77 0.78 -5.78
N LEU A 34 -12.02 -0.21 -5.26
CA LEU A 34 -11.37 -0.10 -3.96
C LEU A 34 -10.46 1.12 -3.93
N PHE A 35 -9.55 1.25 -4.89
CA PHE A 35 -8.62 2.37 -4.95
C PHE A 35 -9.34 3.71 -4.95
N ASP A 36 -10.40 3.86 -5.73
CA ASP A 36 -11.14 5.12 -5.84
C ASP A 36 -11.85 5.49 -4.53
N SER A 37 -12.37 4.50 -3.80
CA SER A 37 -12.99 4.70 -2.47
C SER A 37 -12.00 5.17 -1.38
N LEU A 38 -10.70 4.93 -1.55
CA LEU A 38 -9.69 5.28 -0.54
C LEU A 38 -9.57 6.78 -0.30
N GLY A 39 -9.94 7.63 -1.27
CA GLY A 39 -9.87 9.07 -1.12
C GLY A 39 -10.71 9.57 0.06
N ASP A 40 -11.96 9.13 0.13
CA ASP A 40 -12.88 9.55 1.19
C ASP A 40 -12.58 8.83 2.50
N LYS A 41 -12.19 7.55 2.46
CA LYS A 41 -11.73 6.81 3.65
C LYS A 41 -10.52 7.48 4.30
N PHE A 42 -9.53 7.93 3.53
CA PHE A 42 -8.35 8.61 4.06
C PHE A 42 -8.68 10.00 4.61
N LYS A 43 -9.63 10.72 4.00
CA LYS A 43 -10.12 11.99 4.57
C LYS A 43 -10.80 11.76 5.91
N ALA A 44 -11.73 10.82 5.98
CA ALA A 44 -12.46 10.48 7.21
C ALA A 44 -11.53 10.00 8.34
N ALA A 45 -10.44 9.31 8.01
CA ALA A 45 -9.45 8.83 8.97
C ALA A 45 -8.32 9.84 9.29
N GLY A 46 -8.34 11.05 8.72
CA GLY A 46 -7.28 12.05 8.93
C GLY A 46 -5.93 11.70 8.28
N LEU A 47 -5.92 10.80 7.28
CA LEU A 47 -4.71 10.32 6.58
C LEU A 47 -4.40 11.09 5.29
N HIS A 48 -5.18 12.11 4.95
CA HIS A 48 -4.99 12.87 3.70
C HIS A 48 -3.96 14.00 3.83
N GLU A 49 -3.68 14.44 5.06
CA GLU A 49 -2.76 15.53 5.41
C GLU A 49 -2.12 15.31 6.79
N GLY A 50 -1.21 16.20 7.19
CA GLY A 50 -0.53 16.16 8.49
C GLY A 50 0.47 15.00 8.64
N ASP A 51 0.86 14.74 9.89
CA ASP A 51 1.93 13.79 10.24
C ASP A 51 1.58 12.33 9.95
N LEU A 52 0.29 12.01 9.83
CA LEU A 52 -0.19 10.67 9.46
C LEU A 52 -0.51 10.54 7.98
N ARG A 53 -0.18 11.54 7.16
CA ARG A 53 -0.51 11.53 5.74
C ARG A 53 -0.05 10.25 5.05
N VAL A 54 -0.97 9.59 4.36
CA VAL A 54 -0.74 8.41 3.53
C VAL A 54 -0.92 8.78 2.06
N LYS A 55 0.18 8.70 1.31
CA LYS A 55 0.12 8.79 -0.15
C LYS A 55 -0.44 7.48 -0.70
N ARG A 56 -1.27 7.55 -1.74
CA ARG A 56 -1.74 6.36 -2.48
C ARG A 56 -1.34 6.41 -3.94
N SER A 57 -0.96 5.28 -4.52
CA SER A 57 -0.73 5.15 -5.96
C SER A 57 -1.25 3.85 -6.51
N ARG A 58 -1.72 3.91 -7.75
CA ARG A 58 -2.09 2.72 -8.53
C ARG A 58 -0.81 2.08 -9.05
N VAL A 59 -0.77 0.76 -8.98
CA VAL A 59 0.25 -0.06 -9.63
C VAL A 59 -0.47 -1.04 -10.56
N SER A 60 0.07 -1.21 -11.77
CA SER A 60 -0.53 -2.11 -12.76
C SER A 60 -0.39 -3.58 -12.36
N CYS A 61 0.75 -4.02 -11.84
CA CYS A 61 0.95 -5.40 -11.42
C CYS A 61 2.14 -5.55 -10.47
N PHE A 62 2.00 -6.35 -9.42
CA PHE A 62 3.10 -6.81 -8.56
C PHE A 62 3.58 -8.24 -8.87
N ALA A 63 3.03 -8.87 -9.91
CA ALA A 63 3.24 -10.29 -10.24
C ALA A 63 2.82 -11.30 -9.14
N ALA A 64 2.05 -10.86 -8.14
CA ALA A 64 1.55 -11.69 -7.03
C ALA A 64 0.01 -11.79 -7.02
N CYS A 65 -0.62 -11.96 -8.19
CA CYS A 65 -2.07 -11.75 -8.36
C CYS A 65 -2.99 -12.72 -7.59
N ARG A 66 -2.48 -13.85 -7.08
CA ARG A 66 -3.32 -14.88 -6.44
C ARG A 66 -3.87 -14.36 -5.11
N GLY A 67 -5.18 -14.12 -5.05
CA GLY A 67 -5.87 -13.62 -3.85
C GLY A 67 -5.90 -12.09 -3.72
N GLY A 68 -5.87 -11.35 -4.83
CA GLY A 68 -5.97 -9.89 -4.80
C GLY A 68 -7.33 -9.35 -4.30
N PRO A 69 -7.47 -8.02 -4.07
CA PRO A 69 -6.47 -6.98 -4.35
C PRO A 69 -5.21 -7.10 -3.48
N ILE A 70 -4.05 -6.82 -4.10
CA ILE A 70 -2.74 -6.84 -3.44
C ILE A 70 -2.32 -5.41 -3.11
N LEU A 71 -1.88 -5.20 -1.86
CA LEU A 71 -1.42 -3.91 -1.36
C LEU A 71 0.00 -4.02 -0.81
N CYS A 72 0.76 -2.94 -0.92
CA CYS A 72 2.04 -2.79 -0.25
C CYS A 72 2.05 -1.46 0.51
N VAL A 73 2.46 -1.49 1.78
CA VAL A 73 2.64 -0.32 2.63
C VAL A 73 4.13 -0.04 2.80
N GLN A 74 4.58 1.09 2.28
CA GLN A 74 5.94 1.60 2.43
C GLN A 74 5.99 2.75 3.43
N PRO A 75 7.06 2.92 4.23
CA PRO A 75 8.27 2.10 4.28
C PRO A 75 8.14 0.82 5.13
N ASP A 76 6.97 0.56 5.71
CA ASP A 76 6.72 -0.55 6.64
C ASP A 76 7.06 -1.93 6.05
N GLY A 77 7.17 -2.07 4.72
CA GLY A 77 7.51 -3.32 4.05
C GLY A 77 6.42 -4.38 4.15
N VAL A 78 5.18 -4.01 4.49
CA VAL A 78 4.08 -4.96 4.72
C VAL A 78 3.26 -5.16 3.45
N TRP A 79 3.03 -6.41 3.08
CA TRP A 79 2.24 -6.78 1.91
C TRP A 79 0.95 -7.50 2.31
N TYR A 80 -0.17 -6.92 1.89
CA TYR A 80 -1.50 -7.45 2.17
C TYR A 80 -2.12 -8.09 0.93
N TYR A 81 -2.89 -9.16 1.16
CA TYR A 81 -3.76 -9.78 0.16
C TYR A 81 -5.23 -9.68 0.61
N ASN A 82 -6.14 -10.07 -0.28
CA ASN A 82 -7.58 -10.10 -0.02
C ASN A 82 -8.11 -8.77 0.57
N ALA A 83 -7.65 -7.64 0.02
CA ALA A 83 -8.05 -6.32 0.49
C ALA A 83 -9.47 -5.95 0.03
N THR A 84 -10.45 -6.69 0.52
CA THR A 84 -11.88 -6.34 0.41
C THR A 84 -12.16 -5.00 1.10
N PRO A 85 -13.30 -4.33 0.86
CA PRO A 85 -13.65 -3.11 1.57
C PRO A 85 -13.55 -3.22 3.09
N ALA A 86 -14.02 -4.34 3.66
CA ALA A 86 -13.96 -4.60 5.11
C ALA A 86 -12.52 -4.82 5.61
N ASN A 87 -11.71 -5.58 4.87
CA ASN A 87 -10.30 -5.77 5.22
C ASN A 87 -9.48 -4.48 5.07
N MET A 88 -9.83 -3.65 4.09
CA MET A 88 -9.23 -2.33 3.92
C MET A 88 -9.56 -1.43 5.10
N ASP A 89 -10.77 -1.46 5.65
CA ASP A 89 -11.12 -0.70 6.86
C ASP A 89 -10.24 -1.11 8.06
N ARG A 90 -10.03 -2.42 8.25
CA ARG A 90 -9.08 -2.93 9.27
C ARG A 90 -7.66 -2.43 9.04
N ILE A 91 -7.18 -2.42 7.79
CA ILE A 91 -5.83 -1.92 7.45
C ILE A 91 -5.73 -0.40 7.71
N VAL A 92 -6.75 0.38 7.37
CA VAL A 92 -6.78 1.83 7.66
C VAL A 92 -6.73 2.08 9.17
N GLU A 93 -7.64 1.47 9.92
CA GLU A 93 -7.78 1.71 11.36
C GLU A 93 -6.57 1.20 12.16
N HIS A 94 -6.20 -0.06 11.98
CA HIS A 94 -5.15 -0.67 12.80
C HIS A 94 -3.77 -0.27 12.33
N HIS A 95 -3.49 -0.34 11.02
CA HIS A 95 -2.12 -0.17 10.52
C HIS A 95 -1.81 1.28 10.17
N LEU A 96 -2.62 1.91 9.32
CA LEU A 96 -2.31 3.27 8.84
C LEU A 96 -2.49 4.33 9.93
N VAL A 97 -3.56 4.24 10.71
CA VAL A 97 -3.80 5.12 11.87
C VAL A 97 -3.06 4.60 13.10
N GLY A 98 -3.33 3.35 13.51
CA GLY A 98 -2.86 2.79 14.77
C GLY A 98 -1.43 2.24 14.78
N GLY A 99 -0.76 2.14 13.62
CA GLY A 99 0.60 1.59 13.52
C GLY A 99 0.73 0.08 13.80
N ARG A 100 -0.38 -0.65 13.90
CA ARG A 100 -0.44 -2.10 14.18
C ARG A 100 -0.81 -2.88 12.93
N VAL A 101 0.05 -3.78 12.50
CA VAL A 101 -0.14 -4.62 11.31
C VAL A 101 -1.30 -5.59 11.50
N VAL A 102 -2.09 -5.82 10.44
CA VAL A 102 -3.20 -6.78 10.43
C VAL A 102 -2.65 -8.14 9.98
N GLU A 103 -2.03 -8.87 10.91
CA GLU A 103 -1.21 -10.07 10.64
C GLU A 103 -1.90 -11.15 9.79
N ASP A 104 -3.21 -11.38 9.97
CA ASP A 104 -3.96 -12.39 9.21
C ASP A 104 -4.10 -12.07 7.71
N LEU A 105 -3.87 -10.82 7.32
CA LEU A 105 -3.90 -10.37 5.93
C LEU A 105 -2.51 -10.25 5.32
N VAL A 106 -1.44 -10.49 6.07
CA VAL A 106 -0.06 -10.36 5.58
C VAL A 106 0.36 -11.65 4.88
N PHE A 107 0.78 -11.56 3.61
CA PHE A 107 1.36 -12.70 2.90
C PHE A 107 2.87 -12.57 2.68
N HIS A 108 3.43 -11.37 2.84
CA HIS A 108 4.85 -11.13 2.66
C HIS A 108 5.34 -9.89 3.45
N ARG A 109 6.61 -9.92 3.85
CA ARG A 109 7.31 -8.79 4.47
C ARG A 109 8.60 -8.53 3.68
N GLY A 110 8.78 -7.29 3.26
CA GLY A 110 9.99 -6.84 2.57
C GLY A 110 11.20 -6.77 3.51
N PRO A 111 12.40 -6.55 2.94
CA PRO A 111 13.67 -6.62 3.68
C PRO A 111 13.78 -5.65 4.86
N ASP A 112 13.10 -4.51 4.82
CA ASP A 112 13.12 -3.50 5.88
C ASP A 112 12.02 -3.70 6.95
N GLY A 113 11.13 -4.68 6.75
CA GLY A 113 10.00 -5.00 7.62
C GLY A 113 10.35 -5.92 8.79
N SER A 114 11.51 -5.73 9.43
CA SER A 114 11.99 -6.45 10.63
C SER A 114 11.60 -7.94 10.69
N GLY A 115 12.20 -8.75 9.81
CA GLY A 115 12.31 -10.21 9.95
C GLY A 115 13.71 -10.57 10.47
N CYS A 116 13.76 -11.50 11.41
CA CYS A 116 14.97 -11.98 12.10
C CYS A 116 16.17 -12.20 11.16
N GLY A 117 17.37 -11.80 11.62
CA GLY A 117 18.61 -11.89 10.86
C GLY A 117 18.92 -13.31 10.36
N GLY A 118 19.20 -13.39 9.07
CA GLY A 118 19.92 -14.49 8.46
C GLY A 118 21.06 -13.91 7.65
N ALA A 119 22.21 -13.70 8.30
CA ALA A 119 23.47 -13.69 7.59
C ALA A 119 23.69 -15.11 7.05
N GLY A 120 23.94 -15.23 5.74
CA GLY A 120 24.16 -16.53 5.11
C GLY A 120 24.11 -16.42 3.60
N ASP A 121 25.22 -15.98 3.04
CA ASP A 121 25.69 -16.40 1.72
C ASP A 121 25.62 -17.94 1.62
N ASP A 122 25.31 -18.48 0.43
CA ASP A 122 25.27 -19.90 0.06
C ASP A 122 23.97 -20.70 0.36
N CYS A 123 23.17 -20.92 -0.70
CA CYS A 123 22.39 -22.12 -1.05
C CYS A 123 21.57 -21.86 -2.34
#